data_AF-A0A840PPK5-F1
#
_entry.id   AF-A0A840PPK5-F1
#
_cell.length_a   1.000
_cell.length_b   1.000
_cell.length_c   1.000
_cell.angle_alpha   90.00
_cell.angle_beta   90.00
_cell.angle_gamma   90.00
#
_symmetry.space_group_name_H-M   'P 1'
#
loop_
_entity.id
_entity.type
_entity.pdbx_description
1 polymer ?
#
loop_
_entity_poly.entity_id
_entity_poly.type
_entity_poly.pdbx_seq_one_letter_code
_entity_poly.pdbx_strand_id
1 'polypeptide(L)'
;MQRAREVLGPFLPVFAGAPAGPAALREEMTRWAREVPAVAEWVAAFAPGGDAGSALAGTVMAWSLLQGVVSQEVQGQFSGMGHDPATLLAAHIDSLADAMGL
;
A
#
# COMPACT_ATOMS: atom_id res chain seq x y z
N MET A 1 -14.56 6.36 -6.74
CA MET A 1 -13.21 6.11 -7.31
C MET A 1 -12.26 7.30 -7.13
N GLN A 2 -12.62 8.52 -7.55
CA GLN A 2 -11.75 9.71 -7.43
C GLN A 2 -11.17 9.94 -6.02
N ARG A 3 -12.02 9.97 -4.98
CA ARG A 3 -11.58 10.19 -3.58
C ARG A 3 -10.57 9.17 -3.07
N ALA A 4 -10.70 7.91 -3.47
CA ALA A 4 -9.74 6.88 -3.06
C ALA A 4 -8.35 7.13 -3.66
N ARG A 5 -8.30 7.57 -4.94
CA ARG A 5 -7.04 7.91 -5.62
C ARG A 5 -6.37 9.15 -5.05
N GLU A 6 -7.15 10.13 -4.57
CA GLU A 6 -6.63 11.30 -3.87
C GLU A 6 -5.97 10.94 -2.54
N VAL A 7 -6.60 10.06 -1.76
CA VAL A 7 -6.06 9.59 -0.47
C VAL A 7 -4.83 8.70 -0.65
N LEU A 8 -4.85 7.83 -1.67
CA LEU A 8 -3.79 6.85 -1.91
C LEU A 8 -2.61 7.42 -2.71
N GLY A 9 -2.82 8.49 -3.47
CA GLY A 9 -1.80 9.08 -4.35
C GLY A 9 -0.45 9.34 -3.65
N PRO A 10 -0.43 9.95 -2.46
CA PRO A 10 0.82 10.20 -1.71
C PRO A 10 1.62 8.95 -1.32
N PHE A 11 1.03 7.75 -1.33
CA PHE A 11 1.73 6.50 -1.03
C PHE A 11 2.46 5.91 -2.24
N LEU A 12 1.99 6.22 -3.45
CA LEU A 12 2.56 5.69 -4.70
C LEU A 12 4.08 5.89 -4.81
N PRO A 13 4.66 7.09 -4.55
CA PRO A 13 6.10 7.29 -4.72
C PRO A 13 6.95 6.44 -3.76
N VAL A 14 6.41 6.04 -2.60
CA VAL A 14 7.14 5.20 -1.62
C VAL A 14 7.49 3.85 -2.21
N PHE A 15 6.57 3.27 -2.99
CA PHE A 15 6.71 1.91 -3.52
C PHE A 15 7.11 1.88 -5.00
N ALA A 16 7.19 3.03 -5.65
CA ALA A 16 7.47 3.14 -7.08
C ALA A 16 8.85 2.60 -7.51
N GLY A 17 9.81 2.59 -6.60
CA GLY A 17 11.15 2.01 -6.79
C GLY A 17 11.36 0.67 -6.08
N ALA A 18 10.32 0.10 -5.46
CA ALA A 18 10.47 -1.09 -4.63
C ALA A 18 10.93 -2.29 -5.48
N PRO A 19 12.09 -2.90 -5.16
CA PRO A 19 12.68 -3.97 -5.95
C PRO A 19 11.93 -5.30 -5.78
N ALA A 20 11.30 -5.52 -4.63
CA ALA A 20 10.61 -6.76 -4.28
C ALA A 20 9.07 -6.60 -4.28
N GLY A 21 8.38 -7.36 -3.44
CA GLY A 21 6.92 -7.40 -3.35
C GLY A 21 6.27 -8.62 -4.02
N PRO A 22 5.02 -8.94 -3.67
CA PRO A 22 4.33 -10.12 -4.20
C PRO A 22 4.14 -10.05 -5.72
N ALA A 23 4.81 -10.93 -6.47
CA ALA A 23 4.84 -10.90 -7.94
C ALA A 23 3.44 -10.94 -8.56
N ALA A 24 2.56 -11.83 -8.08
CA ALA A 24 1.19 -11.94 -8.59
C ALA A 24 0.39 -10.65 -8.47
N LEU A 25 0.50 -9.95 -7.32
CA LEU A 25 -0.19 -8.67 -7.11
C LEU A 25 0.40 -7.56 -7.98
N ARG A 26 1.73 -7.52 -8.13
CA ARG A 26 2.40 -6.57 -9.01
C ARG A 26 1.99 -6.75 -10.46
N GLU A 27 1.89 -8.00 -10.94
CA GLU A 27 1.42 -8.32 -12.29
C GLU A 27 -0.03 -7.91 -12.51
N GLU A 28 -0.90 -8.16 -11.53
CA GLU A 28 -2.30 -7.72 -11.55
C GLU A 28 -2.40 -6.19 -11.64
N MET A 29 -1.68 -5.47 -10.79
CA MET A 29 -1.68 -4.00 -10.78
C MET A 29 -1.07 -3.41 -12.05
N THR A 30 -0.04 -4.05 -12.60
CA THR A 30 0.56 -3.68 -13.89
C THR A 30 -0.44 -3.87 -15.03
N ARG A 31 -1.22 -4.96 -15.01
CA ARG A 31 -2.29 -5.19 -15.98
C ARG A 31 -3.37 -4.11 -15.85
N TRP A 32 -3.82 -3.81 -14.64
CA TRP A 32 -4.81 -2.76 -14.40
C TRP A 32 -4.37 -1.39 -14.91
N ALA A 33 -3.13 -0.99 -14.65
CA ALA A 33 -2.58 0.27 -15.15
C ALA A 33 -2.51 0.31 -16.69
N ARG A 34 -2.25 -0.82 -17.36
CA ARG A 34 -2.25 -0.91 -18.83
C ARG A 34 -3.65 -0.85 -19.43
N GLU A 35 -4.63 -1.48 -18.78
CA GLU A 35 -6.00 -1.58 -19.29
C GLU A 35 -6.81 -0.30 -19.04
N VAL A 36 -6.46 0.48 -18.02
CA VAL A 36 -7.22 1.67 -17.62
C VAL A 36 -6.32 2.92 -17.70
N PRO A 37 -6.41 3.72 -18.79
CA PRO A 37 -5.55 4.90 -18.98
C PRO A 37 -5.55 5.88 -17.81
N ALA A 38 -6.71 6.12 -17.21
CA ALA A 38 -6.85 7.00 -16.05
C ALA A 38 -6.09 6.51 -14.79
N VAL A 39 -5.72 5.22 -14.71
CA VAL A 39 -4.87 4.67 -13.65
C VAL A 39 -3.40 4.94 -13.96
N ALA A 40 -2.97 4.71 -15.21
CA ALA A 40 -1.62 5.05 -15.65
C ALA A 40 -1.32 6.55 -15.47
N GLU A 41 -2.25 7.42 -15.87
CA GLU A 41 -2.13 8.87 -15.68
C GLU A 41 -2.04 9.25 -14.21
N TRP A 42 -2.85 8.63 -13.36
CA TRP A 42 -2.81 8.85 -11.92
C TRP A 42 -1.47 8.41 -11.32
N VAL A 43 -0.96 7.23 -11.68
CA VAL A 43 0.36 6.76 -11.21
C VAL A 43 1.47 7.69 -11.70
N ALA A 44 1.44 8.09 -12.97
CA ALA A 44 2.44 9.00 -13.54
C ALA A 44 2.44 10.38 -12.86
N ALA A 45 1.29 10.86 -12.38
CA ALA A 45 1.18 12.13 -11.67
C ALA A 45 1.87 12.12 -10.29
N PHE A 46 1.92 10.97 -9.61
CA PHE A 46 2.49 10.85 -8.26
C PHE A 46 3.86 10.16 -8.21
N ALA A 47 4.16 9.30 -9.18
CA ALA A 47 5.37 8.50 -9.25
C ALA A 47 5.91 8.46 -10.70
N PRO A 48 6.35 9.61 -11.25
CA PRO A 48 6.83 9.68 -12.63
C PRO A 48 8.06 8.77 -12.84
N GLY A 49 8.00 7.91 -13.85
CA GLY A 49 9.07 6.98 -14.20
C GLY A 49 9.24 5.78 -13.26
N GLY A 50 8.36 5.63 -12.26
CA GLY A 50 8.34 4.49 -11.36
C GLY A 50 7.65 3.24 -11.95
N ASP A 51 7.91 2.08 -11.33
CA ASP A 51 7.20 0.84 -11.68
C ASP A 51 5.76 0.91 -11.16
N ALA A 52 4.80 1.00 -12.08
CA ALA A 52 3.38 1.12 -11.73
C ALA A 52 2.88 -0.11 -10.94
N GLY A 53 3.40 -1.30 -11.27
CA GLY A 53 3.08 -2.54 -10.56
C GLY A 53 3.46 -2.47 -9.09
N SER A 54 4.73 -2.16 -8.79
CA SER A 54 5.22 -1.97 -7.43
C SER A 54 4.51 -0.83 -6.69
N ALA A 55 4.35 0.33 -7.34
CA ALA A 55 3.71 1.50 -6.74
C ALA A 55 2.30 1.19 -6.23
N LEU A 56 1.47 0.59 -7.09
CA LEU A 56 0.08 0.26 -6.80
C LEU A 56 -0.03 -0.90 -5.80
N ALA A 57 0.78 -1.95 -5.96
CA ALA A 57 0.75 -3.11 -5.06
C ALA A 57 1.11 -2.70 -3.62
N GLY A 58 2.23 -1.99 -3.45
CA GLY A 58 2.65 -1.52 -2.13
C GLY A 58 1.65 -0.54 -1.51
N THR A 59 1.07 0.35 -2.32
CA THR A 59 0.03 1.30 -1.85
C THR A 59 -1.22 0.58 -1.34
N VAL A 60 -1.73 -0.40 -2.08
CA VAL A 60 -2.92 -1.17 -1.66
C VAL A 60 -2.62 -2.01 -0.42
N MET A 61 -1.43 -2.62 -0.33
CA MET A 61 -1.00 -3.37 0.86
C MET A 61 -0.90 -2.47 2.09
N ALA A 62 -0.22 -1.32 1.98
CA ALA A 62 -0.09 -0.34 3.04
C ALA A 62 -1.46 0.14 3.55
N TRP A 63 -2.36 0.48 2.62
CA TRP A 63 -3.71 0.90 2.95
C TRP A 63 -4.51 -0.18 3.66
N SER A 64 -4.46 -1.42 3.16
CA SER A 64 -5.18 -2.55 3.75
C SER A 64 -4.71 -2.85 5.17
N LEU A 65 -3.40 -2.79 5.39
CA LEU A 65 -2.77 -2.97 6.70
C LEU A 65 -3.22 -1.88 7.68
N LEU A 66 -3.15 -0.61 7.28
CA LEU A 66 -3.58 0.52 8.09
C LEU A 66 -5.06 0.42 8.47
N GLN A 67 -5.93 0.13 7.50
CA GLN A 67 -7.36 -0.07 7.76
C GLN A 67 -7.60 -1.25 8.69
N GLY A 68 -6.85 -2.34 8.55
CA GLY A 68 -6.92 -3.50 9.42
C GLY A 68 -6.62 -3.14 10.87
N VAL A 69 -5.42 -2.65 11.15
CA VAL A 69 -4.96 -2.36 12.52
C VAL A 69 -5.83 -1.28 13.18
N VAL A 70 -6.06 -0.16 12.49
CA VAL A 70 -6.83 0.97 13.05
C VAL A 70 -8.28 0.56 13.32
N SER A 71 -8.90 -0.23 12.42
CA SER A 71 -10.27 -0.69 12.63
C SER A 71 -10.40 -1.64 13.82
N GLN A 72 -9.42 -2.53 14.00
CA GLN A 72 -9.36 -3.46 15.14
C GLN A 72 -9.19 -2.71 16.46
N GLU A 73 -8.32 -1.71 16.48
CA GLU A 73 -8.09 -0.85 17.64
C GLU A 73 -9.35 -0.07 18.02
N VAL A 74 -9.98 0.61 17.04
CA VAL A 74 -11.20 1.41 17.27
C VAL A 74 -12.37 0.55 17.76
N GLN A 75 -12.47 -0.70 17.29
CA GLN A 75 -13.48 -1.65 17.74
C GLN A 75 -13.14 -2.30 19.10
N GLY A 76 -11.99 -1.96 19.69
CA GLY A 76 -11.53 -2.51 20.96
C GLY A 76 -11.11 -3.98 20.88
N GLN A 77 -10.88 -4.52 19.67
CA GLN A 77 -10.55 -5.94 19.49
C GLN A 77 -9.18 -6.31 20.05
N PHE A 78 -8.28 -5.33 20.26
CA PHE A 78 -7.01 -5.54 20.97
C PHE A 78 -7.13 -5.49 22.51
N SER A 79 -8.30 -5.14 23.06
CA SER A 79 -8.48 -5.00 24.50
C SER A 79 -8.21 -6.32 25.22
N GLY A 80 -7.35 -6.28 26.24
CA GLY A 80 -6.99 -7.46 27.02
C GLY A 80 -5.93 -8.36 26.39
N MET A 81 -5.38 -8.01 25.22
CA MET A 81 -4.32 -8.79 24.56
C MET A 81 -2.90 -8.47 25.04
N GLY A 82 -2.73 -7.50 25.96
CA GLY A 82 -1.46 -7.24 26.64
C GLY A 82 -0.34 -6.60 25.79
N HIS A 83 -0.67 -6.04 24.63
CA HIS A 83 0.28 -5.30 23.78
C HIS A 83 -0.23 -3.88 23.49
N ASP A 84 0.67 -3.01 23.04
CA ASP A 84 0.35 -1.68 22.55
C ASP A 84 0.04 -1.74 21.04
N PRO A 85 -1.18 -1.35 20.59
CA PRO A 85 -1.53 -1.29 19.17
C PRO A 85 -0.56 -0.48 18.31
N ALA A 86 0.06 0.57 18.87
CA ALA A 86 1.06 1.36 18.15
C ALA A 86 2.33 0.56 17.85
N THR A 87 2.74 -0.32 18.78
CA THR A 87 3.89 -1.22 18.56
C THR A 87 3.58 -2.25 17.48
N LEU A 88 2.35 -2.79 17.46
CA LEU A 88 1.90 -3.71 16.42
C LEU A 88 1.88 -3.06 15.04
N LEU A 89 1.37 -1.83 14.95
CA LEU A 89 1.36 -1.07 13.70
C LEU A 89 2.78 -0.85 13.16
N ALA A 90 3.72 -0.46 14.02
CA ALA A 90 5.12 -0.28 13.64
C ALA A 90 5.72 -1.58 13.08
N ALA A 91 5.54 -2.70 13.78
CA ALA A 91 6.03 -4.01 13.32
C ALA A 91 5.44 -4.44 11.97
N HIS A 92 4.18 -4.09 11.72
CA HIS A 92 3.52 -4.34 10.44
C HIS A 92 4.06 -3.46 9.30
N ILE A 93 4.36 -2.19 9.58
CA ILE A 93 5.00 -1.28 8.62
C ILE A 93 6.40 -1.79 8.26
N ASP A 94 7.20 -2.20 9.26
CA ASP A 94 8.54 -2.76 9.04
C ASP A 94 8.46 -4.04 8.20
N SER A 95 7.54 -4.95 8.54
CA SER A 95 7.32 -6.18 7.76
C SER A 95 6.92 -5.90 6.30
N LEU A 96 6.13 -4.84 6.08
CA LEU A 96 5.76 -4.42 4.73
C LEU A 96 6.98 -3.85 3.98
N ALA A 97 7.80 -3.03 4.63
CA ALA A 97 9.02 -2.48 4.05
C ALA A 97 9.98 -3.62 3.63
N ASP A 98 10.21 -4.60 4.51
CA ASP A 98 11.01 -5.79 4.22
C ASP A 98 10.47 -6.57 3.02
N ALA A 99 9.15 -6.79 2.96
CA ALA A 99 8.51 -7.48 1.85
C ALA A 99 8.66 -6.74 0.51
N MET A 100 8.71 -5.41 0.55
CA MET A 100 8.92 -4.55 -0.61
C MET A 100 10.40 -4.33 -0.94
N GLY A 101 11.30 -4.68 -0.02
CA GLY A 101 12.75 -4.48 -0.14
C GLY A 101 13.15 -3.01 0.05
N LEU A 102 12.51 -2.32 0.99
CA LEU A 102 12.72 -0.90 1.34
C LEU A 102 13.47 -0.72 2.65
#